data_AF-A0A059LQS5-F1
#
_entry.id   AF-A0A059LQS5-F1
#
_cell.length_a   1.000
_cell.length_b   1.000
_cell.length_c   1.000
_cell.angle_alpha   90.00
_cell.angle_beta   90.00
_cell.angle_gamma   90.00
#
_symmetry.space_group_name_H-M   'P 1'
#
loop_
_entity.id
_entity.type
_entity.pdbx_description
1 polymer ?
#
loop_
_entity_poly.entity_id
_entity_poly.type
_entity_poly.pdbx_seq_one_letter_code
_entity_poly.pdbx_strand_id
1 'polypeptide(L)'
;PGEANPHWSAVLRTLDDLLRCLKGAHVPPFLSAKLLEQVFGFVNVQLFNQLLLRRECCSFSNGEYVKTGLADVEQWVAQAGRAWVGDAWEALAHIRQAVTFLVIHQKHKKSLVEIVSDLCPVLSVQQLYRISTMYWDDRYGTETVSHEVLAHMKQLMVQNAANAASHSFLLDEDSATPFSQDDIAAAVDDRVLLQEPIVPPQLRDQPSFAFLAKRLDASLQPLAA
;
A
#
# COMPACT_ATOMS: atom_id res chain seq x y z
N PRO A 1 19.59 -2.12 -20.16
CA PRO A 1 18.22 -2.49 -19.77
C PRO A 1 18.25 -3.82 -18.98
N GLY A 2 18.20 -3.73 -17.65
CA GLY A 2 18.22 -4.92 -16.79
C GLY A 2 16.96 -5.75 -17.02
N GLU A 3 17.11 -7.07 -17.09
CA GLU A 3 15.97 -7.99 -17.17
C GLU A 3 15.03 -7.74 -15.98
N ALA A 4 13.74 -7.60 -16.28
CA ALA A 4 12.72 -7.45 -15.25
C ALA A 4 12.78 -8.64 -14.29
N ASN A 5 12.83 -8.37 -12.99
CA ASN A 5 12.92 -9.42 -11.98
C ASN A 5 11.70 -10.34 -12.09
N PRO A 6 11.88 -11.66 -12.27
CA PRO A 6 10.77 -12.57 -12.55
C PRO A 6 9.76 -12.66 -11.39
N HIS A 7 10.21 -12.46 -10.15
CA HIS A 7 9.35 -12.48 -8.97
C HIS A 7 8.47 -11.25 -8.88
N TRP A 8 9.05 -10.05 -9.02
CA TRP A 8 8.28 -8.80 -9.04
C TRP A 8 7.34 -8.75 -10.24
N SER A 9 7.79 -9.22 -11.40
CA SER A 9 6.94 -9.35 -12.58
C SER A 9 5.73 -10.26 -12.34
N ALA A 10 5.89 -11.34 -11.55
CA ALA A 10 4.77 -12.22 -11.20
C ALA A 10 3.77 -11.51 -10.27
N VAL A 11 4.26 -10.80 -9.26
CA VAL A 11 3.42 -9.98 -8.36
C VAL A 11 2.62 -8.95 -9.15
N LEU A 12 3.28 -8.19 -10.05
CA LEU A 12 2.62 -7.19 -10.89
C LEU A 12 1.56 -7.81 -11.80
N ARG A 13 1.81 -9.00 -12.38
CA ARG A 13 0.80 -9.72 -13.15
C ARG A 13 -0.42 -10.07 -12.30
N THR A 14 -0.22 -10.56 -11.07
CA THR A 14 -1.32 -10.85 -10.15
C THR A 14 -2.15 -9.61 -9.82
N LEU A 15 -1.50 -8.45 -9.62
CA LEU A 15 -2.19 -7.18 -9.39
C LEU A 15 -2.98 -6.73 -10.63
N ASP A 16 -2.40 -6.86 -11.81
CA ASP A 16 -3.06 -6.51 -13.07
C ASP A 16 -4.27 -7.43 -13.36
N ASP A 17 -4.12 -8.73 -13.11
CA ASP A 17 -5.20 -9.71 -13.25
C ASP A 17 -6.35 -9.44 -12.27
N LEU A 18 -6.03 -9.11 -11.00
CA LEU A 18 -7.02 -8.70 -10.02
C LEU A 18 -7.78 -7.45 -10.49
N LEU A 19 -7.06 -6.41 -10.90
CA LEU A 19 -7.68 -5.17 -11.34
C LEU A 19 -8.53 -5.36 -12.60
N ARG A 20 -8.08 -6.20 -13.54
CA ARG A 20 -8.84 -6.55 -14.74
C ARG A 20 -10.11 -7.32 -14.39
N CYS A 21 -10.04 -8.23 -13.43
CA CYS A 21 -11.19 -8.97 -12.92
C CYS A 21 -12.23 -8.01 -12.30
N LEU A 22 -11.80 -7.10 -11.43
CA LEU A 22 -12.67 -6.09 -10.80
C LEU A 22 -13.36 -5.20 -11.85
N LYS A 23 -12.60 -4.72 -12.83
CA LYS A 23 -13.12 -3.94 -13.96
C LYS A 23 -14.13 -4.73 -14.79
N GLY A 24 -13.81 -5.98 -15.14
CA GLY A 24 -14.68 -6.86 -15.93
C GLY A 24 -15.96 -7.28 -15.21
N ALA A 25 -15.91 -7.35 -13.87
CA ALA A 25 -17.07 -7.61 -13.03
C ALA A 25 -17.89 -6.35 -12.71
N HIS A 26 -17.56 -5.20 -13.30
CA HIS A 26 -18.22 -3.91 -13.05
C HIS A 26 -18.22 -3.49 -11.57
N VAL A 27 -17.18 -3.86 -10.82
CA VAL A 27 -17.03 -3.42 -9.42
C VAL A 27 -16.83 -1.90 -9.41
N PRO A 28 -17.57 -1.15 -8.57
CA PRO A 28 -17.36 0.28 -8.41
C PRO A 28 -15.88 0.62 -8.15
N PRO A 29 -15.31 1.63 -8.85
CA PRO A 29 -13.89 1.98 -8.70
C PRO A 29 -13.49 2.27 -7.26
N PHE A 30 -14.36 2.90 -6.47
CA PHE A 30 -14.13 3.15 -5.04
C PHE A 30 -13.91 1.86 -4.23
N LEU A 31 -14.73 0.82 -4.45
CA LEU A 31 -14.56 -0.46 -3.75
C LEU A 31 -13.26 -1.15 -4.19
N SER A 32 -12.92 -1.03 -5.48
CA SER A 32 -11.63 -1.53 -5.98
C SER A 32 -10.44 -0.82 -5.33
N ALA A 33 -10.53 0.50 -5.17
CA ALA A 33 -9.51 1.30 -4.49
C ALA A 33 -9.36 0.89 -3.03
N LYS A 34 -10.46 0.74 -2.29
CA LYS A 34 -10.43 0.29 -0.88
C LYS A 34 -9.87 -1.12 -0.72
N LEU A 35 -10.18 -2.03 -1.65
CA LEU A 35 -9.60 -3.36 -1.68
C LEU A 35 -8.07 -3.31 -1.89
N LEU A 36 -7.60 -2.53 -2.86
CA LEU A 36 -6.17 -2.44 -3.14
C LEU A 36 -5.39 -1.72 -2.02
N GLU A 37 -5.97 -0.68 -1.42
CA GLU A 37 -5.45 -0.06 -0.19
C GLU A 37 -5.26 -1.10 0.91
N GLN A 38 -6.25 -1.98 1.12
CA GLN A 38 -6.16 -3.03 2.12
C GLN A 38 -5.11 -4.09 1.78
N VAL A 39 -5.03 -4.53 0.52
CA VAL A 39 -4.01 -5.48 0.06
C VAL A 39 -2.61 -4.91 0.26
N PHE A 40 -2.41 -3.63 -0.09
CA PHE A 40 -1.10 -2.98 0.05
C PHE A 40 -0.76 -2.72 1.52
N GLY A 41 -1.74 -2.38 2.35
CA GLY A 41 -1.58 -2.31 3.81
C GLY A 41 -1.17 -3.66 4.40
N PHE A 42 -1.78 -4.76 3.98
CA PHE A 42 -1.39 -6.11 4.38
C PHE A 42 0.05 -6.44 3.94
N VAL A 43 0.40 -6.17 2.68
CA VAL A 43 1.77 -6.35 2.17
C VAL A 43 2.78 -5.52 2.97
N ASN A 44 2.44 -4.28 3.29
CA ASN A 44 3.25 -3.39 4.12
C ASN A 44 3.54 -4.02 5.49
N VAL A 45 2.50 -4.46 6.21
CA VAL A 45 2.61 -5.11 7.52
C VAL A 45 3.48 -6.36 7.42
N GLN A 46 3.20 -7.24 6.47
CA GLN A 46 3.92 -8.51 6.32
C GLN A 46 5.40 -8.29 6.01
N LEU A 47 5.73 -7.48 5.00
CA LEU A 47 7.13 -7.22 4.63
C LEU A 47 7.89 -6.50 5.73
N PHE A 48 7.26 -5.49 6.35
CA PHE A 48 7.91 -4.70 7.39
C PHE A 48 8.14 -5.52 8.66
N ASN A 49 7.16 -6.32 9.11
CA ASN A 49 7.33 -7.20 10.26
C ASN A 49 8.42 -8.27 10.00
N GLN A 50 8.48 -8.86 8.80
CA GLN A 50 9.56 -9.79 8.44
C GLN A 50 10.93 -9.11 8.52
N LEU A 51 11.05 -7.88 8.01
CA LEU A 51 12.28 -7.09 8.07
C LEU A 51 12.71 -6.83 9.52
N LEU A 52 11.76 -6.53 10.42
CA LEU A 52 12.04 -6.29 11.84
C LEU A 52 12.34 -7.53 12.68
N LEU A 53 12.01 -8.72 12.17
CA LEU A 53 12.20 -9.99 12.87
C LEU A 53 13.46 -10.75 12.42
N ARG A 54 14.00 -10.43 11.24
CA ARG A 54 15.03 -11.23 10.56
C ARG A 54 16.21 -10.38 10.14
N ARG A 55 17.40 -10.73 10.65
CA ARG A 55 18.63 -9.97 10.40
C ARG A 55 19.03 -9.99 8.92
N GLU A 56 18.84 -11.12 8.26
CA GLU A 56 19.11 -11.33 6.83
C GLU A 56 18.27 -10.45 5.92
N CYS A 57 17.14 -9.91 6.40
CA CYS A 57 16.31 -8.98 5.65
C CYS A 57 16.81 -7.52 5.77
N CYS A 58 17.71 -7.23 6.71
CA CYS A 58 18.26 -5.91 6.95
C CYS A 58 19.63 -5.71 6.28
N SER A 59 19.81 -6.14 5.03
CA SER A 59 21.06 -5.88 4.27
C SER A 59 20.92 -4.76 3.24
N PHE A 60 22.05 -4.21 2.79
CA PHE A 60 22.05 -3.26 1.68
C PHE A 60 21.46 -3.88 0.42
N SER A 61 21.94 -5.08 0.03
CA SER A 61 21.49 -5.76 -1.18
C SER A 61 19.99 -6.07 -1.15
N ASN A 62 19.46 -6.53 0.00
CA ASN A 62 18.03 -6.80 0.15
C ASN A 62 17.22 -5.51 0.10
N GLY A 63 17.71 -4.43 0.73
CA GLY A 63 17.12 -3.11 0.62
C GLY A 63 17.02 -2.63 -0.83
N GLU A 64 18.08 -2.80 -1.62
CA GLU A 64 18.12 -2.43 -3.05
C GLU A 64 17.15 -3.28 -3.89
N TYR A 65 17.12 -4.59 -3.62
CA TYR A 65 16.19 -5.53 -4.25
C TYR A 65 14.73 -5.14 -4.02
N VAL A 66 14.35 -4.90 -2.76
CA VAL A 66 12.96 -4.54 -2.42
C VAL A 66 12.63 -3.15 -2.92
N LYS A 67 13.55 -2.18 -2.79
CA LYS A 67 13.35 -0.82 -3.31
C LYS A 67 13.09 -0.81 -4.82
N THR A 68 13.83 -1.61 -5.59
CA THR A 68 13.63 -1.72 -7.04
C THR A 68 12.24 -2.28 -7.35
N GLY A 69 11.84 -3.36 -6.67
CA GLY A 69 10.49 -3.91 -6.84
C GLY A 69 9.37 -2.96 -6.45
N LEU A 70 9.56 -2.19 -5.36
CA LEU A 70 8.61 -1.14 -4.97
C LEU A 70 8.52 -0.01 -6.00
N ALA A 71 9.60 0.30 -6.73
CA ALA A 71 9.55 1.26 -7.83
C ALA A 71 8.71 0.74 -9.01
N ASP A 72 8.80 -0.56 -9.32
CA ASP A 72 7.94 -1.18 -10.33
C ASP A 72 6.46 -1.16 -9.89
N VAL A 73 6.19 -1.37 -8.60
CA VAL A 73 4.85 -1.24 -8.01
C VAL A 73 4.35 0.19 -8.06
N GLU A 74 5.18 1.20 -7.75
CA GLU A 74 4.84 2.62 -7.88
C GLU A 74 4.42 2.97 -9.30
N GLN A 75 5.19 2.50 -10.29
CA GLN A 75 4.87 2.70 -11.70
C GLN A 75 3.55 2.02 -12.07
N TRP A 76 3.29 0.81 -11.59
CA TRP A 76 2.02 0.12 -11.80
C TRP A 76 0.84 0.88 -11.20
N VAL A 77 0.95 1.38 -9.97
CA VAL A 77 -0.09 2.21 -9.32
C VAL A 77 -0.37 3.46 -10.16
N ALA A 78 0.67 4.14 -10.65
CA ALA A 78 0.53 5.32 -11.50
C ALA A 78 -0.22 5.02 -12.81
N GLN A 79 0.03 3.84 -13.41
CA GLN A 79 -0.63 3.39 -14.65
C GLN A 79 -2.08 2.94 -14.42
N ALA A 80 -2.36 2.27 -13.30
CA ALA A 80 -3.68 1.76 -12.97
C ALA A 80 -4.72 2.88 -12.75
N GLY A 81 -4.25 4.06 -12.34
CA GLY A 81 -5.01 5.30 -12.22
C GLY A 81 -5.71 5.44 -10.87
N ARG A 82 -5.64 6.66 -10.29
CA ARG A 82 -6.10 6.94 -8.91
C ARG A 82 -7.53 6.51 -8.61
N ALA A 83 -8.43 6.55 -9.60
CA ALA A 83 -9.83 6.12 -9.41
C ALA A 83 -9.96 4.64 -9.00
N TRP A 84 -9.02 3.79 -9.42
CA TRP A 84 -9.07 2.35 -9.19
C TRP A 84 -8.21 1.87 -8.03
N VAL A 85 -7.16 2.61 -7.72
CA VAL A 85 -6.14 2.22 -6.73
C VAL A 85 -6.12 3.11 -5.49
N GLY A 86 -6.84 4.24 -5.52
CA GLY A 86 -6.93 5.17 -4.39
C GLY A 86 -5.55 5.60 -3.89
N ASP A 87 -5.38 5.51 -2.58
CA ASP A 87 -4.13 5.83 -1.87
C ASP A 87 -3.32 4.56 -1.55
N ALA A 88 -3.46 3.49 -2.33
CA ALA A 88 -2.77 2.20 -2.08
C ALA A 88 -1.25 2.35 -1.95
N TRP A 89 -0.63 3.28 -2.68
CA TRP A 89 0.81 3.55 -2.57
C TRP A 89 1.24 4.06 -1.19
N GLU A 90 0.37 4.83 -0.53
CA GLU A 90 0.62 5.34 0.82
C GLU A 90 0.47 4.23 1.87
N ALA A 91 -0.33 3.21 1.59
CA ALA A 91 -0.45 2.04 2.46
C ALA A 91 0.88 1.25 2.58
N LEU A 92 1.84 1.44 1.64
CA LEU A 92 3.19 0.86 1.68
C LEU A 92 4.23 1.71 2.43
N ALA A 93 3.83 2.76 3.15
CA ALA A 93 4.75 3.75 3.71
C ALA A 93 5.85 3.17 4.61
N HIS A 94 5.54 2.21 5.48
CA HIS A 94 6.52 1.68 6.45
C HIS A 94 7.63 0.91 5.73
N ILE A 95 7.26 -0.05 4.86
CA ILE A 95 8.25 -0.83 4.13
C ILE A 95 9.06 0.08 3.19
N ARG A 96 8.43 1.06 2.53
CA ARG A 96 9.12 2.04 1.66
C ARG A 96 10.17 2.84 2.42
N GLN A 97 9.82 3.40 3.57
CA GLN A 97 10.77 4.17 4.38
C GLN A 97 11.88 3.27 4.92
N ALA A 98 11.56 2.06 5.40
CA ALA A 98 12.54 1.11 5.92
C ALA A 98 13.58 0.70 4.88
N VAL A 99 13.16 0.30 3.67
CA VAL A 99 14.11 -0.12 2.64
C VAL A 99 14.87 1.06 2.05
N THR A 100 14.25 2.24 1.98
CA THR A 100 14.94 3.47 1.60
C THR A 100 16.04 3.77 2.60
N PHE A 101 15.75 3.68 3.90
CA PHE A 101 16.74 3.85 4.95
C PHE A 101 17.89 2.84 4.86
N LEU A 102 17.60 1.55 4.61
CA LEU A 102 18.62 0.52 4.42
C LEU A 102 19.64 0.89 3.31
N VAL A 103 19.17 1.43 2.19
CA VAL A 103 20.05 1.77 1.04
C VAL A 103 20.67 3.17 1.09
N ILE A 104 20.36 4.01 2.10
CA ILE A 104 20.99 5.33 2.21
C ILE A 104 22.50 5.17 2.38
N HIS A 105 23.28 5.93 1.61
CA HIS A 105 24.72 6.01 1.81
C HIS A 105 25.05 6.95 2.98
N GLN A 106 26.17 6.69 3.66
CA GLN A 106 26.67 7.53 4.75
C GLN A 106 25.68 7.69 5.93
N LYS A 107 24.96 6.61 6.29
CA LYS A 107 24.04 6.57 7.45
C LYS A 107 24.70 7.05 8.74
N HIS A 108 25.98 6.79 8.94
CA HIS A 108 26.75 7.26 10.10
C HIS A 108 26.84 8.79 10.24
N LYS A 109 26.60 9.56 9.17
CA LYS A 109 26.59 11.03 9.20
C LYS A 109 25.22 11.64 9.46
N LYS A 110 24.16 10.82 9.43
CA LYS A 110 22.78 11.27 9.59
C LYS A 110 22.49 11.50 11.06
N SER A 111 21.89 12.65 11.37
CA SER A 111 21.45 12.94 12.74
C SER A 111 20.14 12.21 13.07
N LEU A 112 19.83 12.01 14.35
CA LEU A 112 18.56 11.40 14.74
C LEU A 112 17.35 12.22 14.25
N VAL A 113 17.46 13.56 14.29
CA VAL A 113 16.39 14.46 13.81
C VAL A 113 16.17 14.28 12.32
N GLU A 114 17.24 14.25 11.52
CA GLU A 114 17.13 14.02 10.07
C GLU A 114 16.50 12.65 9.77
N ILE A 115 16.87 11.61 10.53
CA ILE A 115 16.31 10.26 10.35
C ILE A 115 14.80 10.24 10.66
N VAL A 116 14.39 10.82 11.78
CA VAL A 116 12.99 10.74 12.24
C VAL A 116 12.10 11.76 11.54
N SER A 117 12.59 12.96 11.21
CA SER A 117 11.76 14.02 10.64
C SER A 117 11.73 14.00 9.11
N ASP A 118 12.86 13.68 8.46
CA ASP A 118 12.98 13.84 7.01
C ASP A 118 12.97 12.50 6.28
N LEU A 119 13.68 11.49 6.79
CA LEU A 119 13.88 10.22 6.11
C LEU A 119 12.77 9.20 6.40
N CYS A 120 12.38 9.08 7.67
CA CYS A 120 11.49 8.02 8.14
C CYS A 120 10.42 8.53 9.14
N PRO A 121 9.59 9.51 8.77
CA PRO A 121 8.58 10.09 9.68
C PRO A 121 7.48 9.13 10.12
N VAL A 122 7.29 8.01 9.42
CA VAL A 122 6.29 6.99 9.77
C VAL A 122 6.86 5.96 10.74
N LEU A 123 8.18 5.80 10.81
CA LEU A 123 8.81 4.77 11.64
C LEU A 123 9.03 5.26 13.06
N SER A 124 8.68 4.41 14.04
CA SER A 124 8.96 4.72 15.45
C SER A 124 10.46 4.60 15.77
N VAL A 125 10.90 5.29 16.82
CA VAL A 125 12.29 5.19 17.32
C VAL A 125 12.68 3.75 17.63
N GLN A 126 11.75 2.93 18.14
CA GLN A 126 11.99 1.52 18.43
C GLN A 126 12.21 0.70 17.15
N GLN A 127 11.42 0.96 16.10
CA GLN A 127 11.58 0.31 14.80
C GLN A 127 12.90 0.70 14.15
N LEU A 128 13.23 2.00 14.13
CA LEU A 128 14.50 2.51 13.62
C LEU A 128 15.69 1.88 14.35
N TYR A 129 15.64 1.81 15.68
CA TYR A 129 16.68 1.17 16.49
C TYR A 129 16.86 -0.31 16.11
N ARG A 130 15.77 -1.07 15.93
CA ARG A 130 15.85 -2.47 15.48
C ARG A 130 16.47 -2.58 14.10
N ILE A 131 16.02 -1.80 13.13
CA ILE A 131 16.58 -1.81 11.76
C ILE A 131 18.08 -1.47 11.80
N SER A 132 18.46 -0.41 12.49
CA SER A 132 19.85 0.03 12.59
C SER A 132 20.78 -0.97 13.26
N THR A 133 20.30 -1.73 14.25
CA THR A 133 21.10 -2.74 14.96
C THR A 133 21.14 -4.09 14.25
N MET A 134 20.13 -4.41 13.44
CA MET A 134 20.14 -5.59 12.57
C MET A 134 20.86 -5.36 11.25
N TYR A 135 21.03 -4.10 10.84
CA TYR A 135 21.66 -3.76 9.57
C TYR A 135 23.05 -4.36 9.41
N TRP A 136 23.31 -4.89 8.22
CA TRP A 136 24.67 -5.22 7.80
C TRP A 136 24.86 -4.94 6.31
N ASP A 137 25.99 -4.36 5.92
CA ASP A 137 26.29 -4.14 4.51
C ASP A 137 27.07 -5.33 3.93
N ASP A 138 26.43 -6.01 2.99
CA ASP A 138 26.91 -7.21 2.31
C ASP A 138 27.55 -6.95 0.95
N ARG A 139 27.62 -5.68 0.52
CA ARG A 139 28.05 -5.28 -0.82
C ARG A 139 29.18 -4.26 -0.81
N TYR A 140 29.07 -3.23 0.02
CA TYR A 140 29.99 -2.08 0.02
C TYR A 140 30.71 -1.85 1.36
N GLY A 141 30.39 -2.64 2.39
CA GLY A 141 30.97 -2.49 3.73
C GLY A 141 30.64 -1.15 4.41
N THR A 142 29.55 -0.49 4.02
CA THR A 142 29.07 0.74 4.64
C THR A 142 28.57 0.51 6.05
N GLU A 143 28.81 1.52 6.90
CA GLU A 143 28.38 1.50 8.28
C GLU A 143 26.88 1.79 8.43
N THR A 144 26.31 1.30 9.53
CA THR A 144 24.99 1.73 10.02
C THR A 144 25.04 3.17 10.55
N VAL A 145 23.99 3.61 11.24
CA VAL A 145 23.99 4.90 11.94
C VAL A 145 25.06 4.97 13.04
N SER A 146 25.44 6.18 13.46
CA SER A 146 26.49 6.35 14.46
C SER A 146 26.10 5.77 15.83
N HIS A 147 27.12 5.43 16.63
CA HIS A 147 26.91 4.98 18.00
C HIS A 147 26.18 6.02 18.87
N GLU A 148 26.38 7.30 18.61
CA GLU A 148 25.68 8.40 19.28
C GLU A 148 24.17 8.34 18.99
N VAL A 149 23.79 8.16 17.73
CA VAL A 149 22.38 8.03 17.33
C VAL A 149 21.76 6.79 17.98
N LEU A 150 22.44 5.64 17.98
CA LEU A 150 21.95 4.43 18.65
C LEU A 150 21.76 4.63 20.16
N ALA A 151 22.70 5.32 20.82
CA ALA A 151 22.60 5.62 22.24
C ALA A 151 21.40 6.55 22.54
N HIS A 152 21.20 7.57 21.70
CA HIS A 152 20.08 8.50 21.83
C HIS A 152 18.73 7.80 21.61
N MET A 153 18.62 6.95 20.58
CA MET A 153 17.42 6.12 20.36
C MET A 153 17.11 5.25 21.58
N LYS A 154 18.14 4.61 22.16
CA LYS A 154 17.99 3.78 23.38
C LYS A 154 17.51 4.60 24.58
N GLN A 155 18.03 5.82 24.76
CA GLN A 155 17.57 6.72 25.83
C GLN A 155 16.09 7.10 25.65
N LEU A 156 15.68 7.48 24.44
CA LEU A 156 14.28 7.82 24.15
C LEU A 156 13.35 6.62 24.37
N MET A 157 13.79 5.41 24.02
CA MET A 157 13.01 4.20 24.28
C MET A 157 12.82 3.94 25.79
N VAL A 158 13.85 4.16 26.62
CA VAL A 158 13.74 4.00 28.08
C VAL A 158 12.84 5.08 28.69
N GLN A 159 12.93 6.33 28.20
CA GLN A 159 12.08 7.43 28.66
C GLN A 159 10.61 7.19 28.29
N ASN A 160 10.35 6.72 27.07
CA ASN A 160 9.00 6.43 26.59
C ASN A 160 8.42 5.13 27.17
N ALA A 161 9.25 4.20 27.67
CA ALA A 161 8.78 2.98 28.32
C ALA A 161 8.00 3.25 29.62
N ALA A 162 8.16 4.43 30.24
CA ALA A 162 7.35 4.86 31.38
C ALA A 162 5.92 5.30 30.97
N ASN A 163 5.70 5.59 29.67
CA ASN A 163 4.42 6.02 29.12
C ASN A 163 3.83 4.87 28.30
N ALA A 164 2.96 4.08 28.93
CA ALA A 164 2.47 2.76 28.53
C ALA A 164 1.65 2.65 27.21
N ALA A 165 1.82 3.53 26.22
CA ALA A 165 0.90 3.62 25.08
C ALA A 165 1.21 2.68 23.90
N SER A 166 2.44 2.23 23.65
CA SER A 166 2.73 1.15 22.67
C SER A 166 4.15 0.63 22.82
N HIS A 167 4.31 -0.54 23.44
CA HIS A 167 5.59 -1.25 23.49
C HIS A 167 5.86 -2.14 22.26
N SER A 168 4.86 -2.31 21.39
CA SER A 168 5.01 -3.13 20.19
C SER A 168 5.79 -2.38 19.11
N PHE A 169 6.88 -2.99 18.65
CA PHE A 169 7.62 -2.51 17.48
C PHE A 169 7.05 -3.08 16.16
N LEU A 170 6.20 -4.09 16.24
CA LEU A 170 5.54 -4.70 15.09
C LEU A 170 4.27 -3.93 14.75
N LEU A 171 3.89 -3.96 13.47
CA LEU A 171 2.60 -3.47 13.01
C LEU A 171 1.51 -4.51 13.25
N ASP A 172 0.32 -4.05 13.60
CA ASP A 172 -0.85 -4.91 13.86
C ASP A 172 -1.41 -5.50 12.55
N GLU A 173 -1.70 -6.79 12.54
CA GLU A 173 -2.23 -7.51 11.37
C GLU A 173 -3.71 -7.18 11.07
N ASP A 174 -4.48 -6.76 12.07
CA ASP A 174 -5.92 -6.43 11.95
C ASP A 174 -6.19 -4.97 11.55
N SER A 175 -5.34 -4.39 10.70
CA SER A 175 -5.44 -3.01 10.21
C SER A 175 -6.46 -2.87 9.06
N ALA A 176 -7.61 -3.53 9.18
CA ALA A 176 -8.72 -3.36 8.24
C ALA A 176 -9.14 -1.88 8.23
N THR A 177 -9.13 -1.24 7.07
CA THR A 177 -9.59 0.14 6.92
C THR A 177 -11.09 0.14 6.73
N PRO A 178 -11.90 0.51 7.74
CA PRO A 178 -13.35 0.55 7.57
C PRO A 178 -13.73 1.69 6.61
N PHE A 179 -14.76 1.47 5.81
CA PHE A 179 -15.44 2.52 5.04
C PHE A 179 -16.93 2.51 5.41
N SER A 180 -17.56 3.67 5.40
CA SER A 180 -18.94 3.86 5.82
C SER A 180 -19.93 3.62 4.68
N GLN A 181 -21.22 3.49 5.03
CA GLN A 181 -22.30 3.46 4.04
C GLN A 181 -22.39 4.78 3.27
N ASP A 182 -22.09 5.89 3.94
CA ASP A 182 -22.07 7.22 3.32
C ASP A 182 -20.96 7.32 2.26
N ASP A 183 -19.80 6.71 2.51
CA ASP A 183 -18.70 6.65 1.52
C ASP A 183 -19.11 5.85 0.27
N ILE A 184 -19.85 4.75 0.46
CA ILE A 184 -20.41 3.98 -0.66
C ILE A 184 -21.42 4.83 -1.43
N ALA A 185 -22.37 5.47 -0.72
CA ALA A 185 -23.40 6.28 -1.34
C ALA A 185 -22.82 7.46 -2.13
N ALA A 186 -21.78 8.12 -1.60
CA ALA A 186 -21.08 9.21 -2.29
C ALA A 186 -20.28 8.74 -3.51
N ALA A 187 -19.84 7.48 -3.53
CA ALA A 187 -19.01 6.92 -4.59
C ALA A 187 -19.79 6.22 -5.71
N VAL A 188 -21.06 5.87 -5.46
CA VAL A 188 -21.95 5.28 -6.47
C VAL A 188 -22.46 6.39 -7.37
N ASP A 189 -22.02 6.41 -8.63
CA ASP A 189 -22.64 7.24 -9.65
C ASP A 189 -23.94 6.55 -10.10
N ASP A 190 -25.09 7.16 -9.80
CA ASP A 190 -26.41 6.70 -10.25
C ASP A 190 -26.45 6.45 -11.77
N ARG A 191 -25.64 7.17 -12.56
CA ARG A 191 -25.55 6.97 -14.01
C ARG A 191 -24.98 5.60 -14.38
N VAL A 192 -24.16 4.98 -13.53
CA VAL A 192 -23.65 3.62 -13.70
C VAL A 192 -24.76 2.59 -13.45
N LEU A 193 -25.63 2.84 -12.47
CA LEU A 193 -26.81 2.00 -12.20
C LEU A 193 -27.89 2.15 -13.28
N LEU A 194 -27.94 3.31 -13.93
CA LEU A 194 -28.89 3.66 -14.99
C LEU A 194 -28.38 3.33 -16.41
N GLN A 195 -27.21 2.69 -16.56
CA GLN A 195 -26.77 2.21 -17.87
C GLN A 195 -27.76 1.18 -18.42
N GLU A 196 -28.00 1.22 -19.73
CA GLU A 196 -28.90 0.26 -20.38
C GLU A 196 -28.41 -1.17 -20.09
N PRO A 197 -29.26 -2.03 -19.51
CA PRO A 197 -28.84 -3.39 -19.17
C PRO A 197 -28.49 -4.13 -20.45
N ILE A 198 -27.28 -4.70 -20.50
CA ILE A 198 -26.90 -5.61 -21.60
C ILE A 198 -27.76 -6.87 -21.45
N VAL A 199 -28.80 -6.98 -22.28
CA VAL A 199 -29.69 -8.14 -22.27
C VAL A 199 -28.95 -9.36 -22.83
N PRO A 200 -28.72 -10.41 -22.02
CA PRO A 200 -28.10 -11.64 -22.50
C PRO A 200 -28.90 -12.23 -23.68
N PRO A 201 -28.23 -12.77 -24.71
CA PRO A 201 -28.92 -13.31 -25.89
C PRO A 201 -29.92 -14.41 -25.53
N GLN A 202 -29.67 -15.18 -24.48
CA GLN A 202 -30.56 -16.23 -23.98
C GLN A 202 -31.90 -15.70 -23.44
N LEU A 203 -31.94 -14.44 -22.99
CA LEU A 203 -33.13 -13.79 -22.44
C LEU A 203 -33.87 -12.95 -23.49
N ARG A 204 -33.22 -12.63 -24.61
CA ARG A 204 -33.77 -11.74 -25.65
C ARG A 204 -34.99 -12.34 -26.35
N ASP A 205 -34.99 -13.66 -26.54
CA ASP A 205 -36.05 -14.37 -27.25
C ASP A 205 -37.21 -14.80 -26.33
N GLN A 206 -37.11 -14.54 -25.03
CA GLN A 206 -38.13 -14.93 -24.06
C GLN A 206 -39.13 -13.79 -23.80
N PRO A 207 -40.43 -13.99 -24.08
CA PRO A 207 -41.44 -12.93 -23.97
C PRO A 207 -41.64 -12.44 -22.53
N SER A 208 -41.39 -13.28 -21.52
CA SER A 208 -41.41 -12.90 -20.10
C SER A 208 -40.34 -11.86 -19.74
N PHE A 209 -39.29 -11.72 -20.56
CA PHE A 209 -38.16 -10.81 -20.34
C PHE A 209 -38.15 -9.62 -21.30
N ALA A 210 -39.21 -9.41 -22.09
CA ALA A 210 -39.32 -8.29 -23.02
C ALA A 210 -39.20 -6.90 -22.35
N PHE A 211 -39.40 -6.81 -21.03
CA PHE A 211 -39.21 -5.57 -20.26
C PHE A 211 -37.74 -5.12 -20.20
N LEU A 212 -36.77 -6.03 -20.31
CA LEU A 212 -35.33 -5.71 -20.31
C LEU A 212 -34.89 -4.98 -21.58
N ALA A 213 -35.64 -5.11 -22.67
CA ALA A 213 -35.38 -4.41 -23.93
C ALA A 213 -36.02 -3.01 -23.98
N LYS A 214 -36.78 -2.61 -22.95
CA LYS A 214 -37.38 -1.28 -22.86
C LYS A 214 -36.35 -0.30 -22.28
N ARG A 215 -36.21 0.85 -22.91
CA ARG A 215 -35.39 1.95 -22.39
C ARG A 215 -35.95 2.41 -21.05
N LEU A 216 -35.08 2.62 -20.06
CA LEU A 216 -35.47 3.32 -18.84
C LEU A 216 -35.68 4.79 -19.21
N ASP A 217 -36.94 5.22 -19.38
CA ASP A 217 -37.26 6.64 -19.48
C ASP A 217 -37.10 7.27 -18.10
N ALA A 218 -35.87 7.62 -17.74
CA ALA A 218 -35.57 8.44 -16.57
C ALA A 218 -36.07 9.87 -16.85
N SER A 219 -37.38 10.07 -16.76
CA SER A 219 -37.98 11.38 -16.58
C SER A 219 -37.65 11.87 -15.18
N LEU A 220 -36.39 12.28 -14.98
CA LEU A 220 -36.02 13.15 -13.87
C LEU A 220 -36.75 14.48 -14.10
N GLN A 221 -37.98 14.60 -13.57
CA GLN A 221 -38.57 15.91 -13.36
C GLN A 221 -37.61 16.69 -12.45
N PRO A 222 -37.13 17.88 -12.84
CA PRO A 222 -36.38 18.71 -11.94
C PRO A 222 -37.28 19.01 -10.74
N LEU A 223 -36.78 18.74 -9.53
CA LEU A 223 -37.40 19.20 -8.29
C LEU A 223 -37.61 20.71 -8.43
N ALA A 224 -38.88 21.11 -8.50
CA ALA A 224 -39.28 22.51 -8.56
C ALA A 224 -38.81 23.23 -7.30
N ALA A 225 -38.34 24.47 -7.51
CA ALA A 225 -37.69 25.37 -6.55
C ALA A 225 -38.46 25.61 -5.24
#